data_AF-A0A7Z1S2F6-F1
#
_entry.id   AF-A0A7Z1S2F6-F1
#
_cell.length_a   1.000
_cell.length_b   1.000
_cell.length_c   1.000
_cell.angle_alpha   90.00
_cell.angle_beta   90.00
_cell.angle_gamma   90.00
#
_symmetry.space_group_name_H-M   'P 1'
#
loop_
_entity.id
_entity.type
_entity.pdbx_description
1 polymer ?
#
loop_
_entity_poly.entity_id
_entity_poly.type
_entity_poly.pdbx_seq_one_letter_code
_entity_poly.pdbx_strand_id
1 'polypeptide(L)'
;MGFFDSLVSAGKSAVKAAGDAALTQTLEQWEKVNRAPSERVRDYYDRNNQQERNSPLKRALAIAALQDRNLFLKDQEAKRSLLRFREKITLENSEKAKSLIRAIDNLER
;
A
#
# COMPACT_ATOMS: atom_id res chain seq x y z
N MET A 1 -10.08 -28.23 -29.18
CA MET A 1 -9.90 -27.68 -27.82
C MET A 1 -8.66 -26.78 -27.83
N GLY A 2 -8.77 -25.45 -27.72
CA GLY A 2 -7.54 -24.62 -27.75
C GLY A 2 -7.70 -23.10 -27.78
N PHE A 3 -8.89 -22.55 -28.07
CA PHE A 3 -9.05 -21.09 -28.10
C PHE A 3 -9.31 -20.47 -26.70
N PHE A 4 -9.98 -21.21 -25.81
CA PHE A 4 -10.24 -20.78 -24.43
C PHE A 4 -8.99 -20.80 -23.53
N ASP A 5 -8.02 -21.68 -23.81
CA ASP A 5 -6.80 -21.80 -22.99
C ASP A 5 -5.83 -20.61 -23.22
N SER A 6 -5.74 -20.10 -24.45
CA SER A 6 -4.95 -18.91 -24.77
C SER A 6 -5.53 -17.61 -24.21
N LEU A 7 -6.86 -17.48 -24.12
CA LEU A 7 -7.50 -16.30 -23.52
C LEU A 7 -7.36 -16.27 -22.00
N VAL A 8 -7.45 -17.43 -21.34
CA VAL A 8 -7.21 -17.55 -19.90
C VAL A 8 -5.74 -17.32 -19.57
N SER A 9 -4.81 -17.77 -20.43
CA SER A 9 -3.37 -17.52 -20.29
C SER A 9 -3.03 -16.04 -20.48
N ALA A 10 -3.51 -15.41 -21.56
CA ALA A 10 -3.30 -13.98 -21.80
C ALA A 10 -3.94 -13.10 -20.72
N GLY A 11 -5.12 -13.47 -20.22
CA GLY A 11 -5.77 -12.80 -19.10
C GLY A 11 -4.98 -12.88 -17.80
N LYS A 12 -4.41 -14.04 -17.47
CA LYS A 12 -3.53 -14.20 -16.28
C LYS A 12 -2.25 -13.37 -16.40
N SER A 13 -1.64 -13.31 -17.58
CA SER A 13 -0.44 -12.51 -17.85
C SER A 13 -0.72 -11.01 -17.73
N ALA A 14 -1.83 -10.54 -18.29
CA ALA A 14 -2.24 -9.13 -18.22
C ALA A 14 -2.63 -8.72 -16.80
N VAL A 15 -3.34 -9.58 -16.06
CA VAL A 15 -3.70 -9.32 -14.65
C VAL A 15 -2.46 -9.28 -13.76
N LYS A 16 -1.46 -10.13 -14.01
CA LYS A 16 -0.19 -10.11 -13.27
C LYS A 16 0.59 -8.82 -13.54
N ALA A 17 0.74 -8.44 -14.81
CA ALA A 17 1.42 -7.20 -15.19
C ALA A 17 0.71 -5.94 -14.64
N ALA A 18 -0.62 -5.91 -14.64
CA ALA A 18 -1.39 -4.83 -14.03
C ALA A 18 -1.23 -4.80 -12.50
N GLY A 19 -1.15 -5.97 -11.86
CA GLY A 19 -0.84 -6.11 -10.43
C GLY A 19 0.53 -5.56 -10.08
N ASP A 20 1.56 -5.92 -10.84
CA ASP A 20 2.94 -5.46 -10.63
C ASP A 20 3.08 -3.94 -10.84
N ALA A 21 2.38 -3.38 -11.82
CA ALA A 21 2.34 -1.93 -12.05
C ALA A 21 1.68 -1.19 -10.87
N ALA A 22 0.58 -1.71 -10.34
CA ALA A 22 -0.12 -1.12 -9.19
C ALA A 22 0.72 -1.20 -7.90
N LEU A 23 1.45 -2.31 -7.69
CA LEU A 23 2.39 -2.45 -6.57
C LEU A 23 3.52 -1.42 -6.69
N THR A 24 4.12 -1.30 -7.87
CA THR A 24 5.18 -0.33 -8.16
C THR A 24 4.73 1.10 -7.88
N GLN A 25 3.56 1.49 -8.39
CA GLN A 25 2.99 2.82 -8.12
C GLN A 25 2.75 3.07 -6.62
N THR A 26 2.30 2.04 -5.89
CA THR A 26 2.07 2.17 -4.45
C THR A 26 3.38 2.31 -3.69
N LEU A 27 4.44 1.59 -4.09
CA LEU A 27 5.78 1.72 -3.51
C LEU A 27 6.43 3.07 -3.82
N GLU A 28 6.18 3.64 -4.99
CA GLU A 28 6.58 5.02 -5.30
C GLU A 28 5.82 6.04 -4.47
N GLN A 29 4.52 5.84 -4.26
CA GLN A 29 3.74 6.68 -3.37
C GLN A 29 4.25 6.58 -1.93
N TRP A 30 4.54 5.37 -1.46
CA TRP A 30 5.18 5.16 -0.16
C TRP A 30 6.46 5.99 -0.02
N GLU A 31 7.35 5.93 -1.00
CA GLU A 31 8.61 6.69 -0.95
C GLU A 31 8.37 8.21 -0.88
N LYS A 32 7.39 8.72 -1.63
CA LYS A 32 7.02 10.15 -1.58
C LYS A 32 6.45 10.55 -0.22
N VAL A 33 5.59 9.70 0.36
CA VAL A 33 4.94 9.97 1.65
C VAL A 33 5.97 9.84 2.79
N ASN A 34 6.83 8.82 2.76
CA ASN A 34 7.87 8.60 3.77
C ASN A 34 8.95 9.69 3.78
N ARG A 35 9.23 10.32 2.63
CA ARG A 35 10.16 11.46 2.53
C ARG A 35 9.50 12.81 2.83
N ALA A 36 8.17 12.87 2.90
CA ALA A 36 7.47 14.12 3.16
C ALA A 36 7.56 14.50 4.65
N PRO A 37 7.51 15.81 4.97
CA PRO A 37 7.40 16.28 6.35
C PRO A 37 6.15 15.71 7.02
N SER A 38 6.22 15.42 8.32
CA SER A 38 5.13 14.81 9.09
C SER A 38 3.81 15.58 8.97
N GLU A 39 3.86 16.92 8.93
CA GLU A 39 2.68 17.77 8.70
C GLU A 39 1.99 17.46 7.37
N ARG A 40 2.76 17.35 6.27
CA ARG A 40 2.21 17.00 4.95
C ARG A 40 1.67 15.57 4.92
N VAL A 41 2.29 14.65 5.66
CA VAL A 41 1.79 13.26 5.75
C VAL A 41 0.46 13.24 6.50
N ARG A 42 0.30 14.08 7.52
CA ARG A 42 -0.96 14.22 8.26
C ARG A 42 -2.06 14.85 7.42
N ASP A 43 -1.75 15.91 6.69
CA ASP A 43 -2.67 16.48 5.69
C ASP A 43 -3.08 15.44 4.64
N TYR A 44 -2.13 14.61 4.21
CA TYR A 44 -2.40 13.53 3.28
C TYR A 44 -3.32 12.47 3.90
N TYR A 45 -3.14 12.10 5.17
CA TYR A 45 -4.07 11.23 5.88
C TYR A 45 -5.48 11.85 5.93
N ASP A 46 -5.60 13.09 6.39
CA ASP A 46 -6.90 13.75 6.59
C ASP A 46 -7.66 13.92 5.27
N ARG A 47 -6.98 14.31 4.20
CA ARG A 47 -7.56 14.41 2.85
C ARG A 47 -8.10 13.07 2.34
N ASN A 48 -7.43 11.97 2.66
CA ASN A 48 -7.87 10.61 2.27
C ASN A 48 -8.82 9.97 3.29
N ASN A 49 -9.15 10.66 4.38
CA ASN A 49 -10.17 10.29 5.36
C ASN A 49 -11.52 11.00 5.11
N GLN A 50 -11.59 11.90 4.12
CA GLN A 50 -12.83 12.55 3.71
C GLN A 50 -13.71 11.59 2.91
N GLN A 51 -15.03 11.67 3.11
CA GLN A 51 -16.01 10.73 2.56
C GLN A 51 -15.95 10.61 1.03
N GLU A 52 -15.65 11.71 0.32
CA GLU A 52 -15.54 11.76 -1.14
C GLU A 52 -14.22 11.19 -1.69
N ARG A 53 -13.16 11.13 -0.86
CA ARG A 53 -11.80 10.73 -1.26
C ARG A 53 -11.24 9.61 -0.40
N ASN A 54 -12.14 8.84 0.22
CA ASN A 54 -11.76 7.77 1.13
C ASN A 54 -10.89 6.74 0.40
N SER A 55 -9.63 6.65 0.80
CA SER A 55 -8.71 5.65 0.30
C SER A 55 -7.99 4.99 1.47
N PRO A 56 -8.43 3.78 1.89
CA PRO A 56 -7.83 3.05 3.01
C PRO A 56 -6.34 2.79 2.82
N LEU A 57 -5.90 2.48 1.60
CA LEU A 57 -4.49 2.25 1.29
C LEU A 57 -3.65 3.53 1.45
N LYS A 58 -4.14 4.68 0.99
CA LYS A 58 -3.41 5.95 1.15
C LYS A 58 -3.34 6.38 2.62
N ARG A 59 -4.44 6.24 3.35
CA ARG A 59 -4.46 6.42 4.82
C ARG A 59 -3.47 5.50 5.50
N ALA A 60 -3.42 4.24 5.10
CA ALA A 60 -2.49 3.24 5.62
C ALA A 60 -1.01 3.64 5.41
N LEU A 61 -0.66 4.10 4.20
CA LEU A 61 0.69 4.60 3.92
C LEU A 61 1.04 5.83 4.76
N ALA A 62 0.07 6.72 4.99
CA ALA A 62 0.26 7.89 5.83
C ALA A 62 0.53 7.50 7.29
N ILE A 63 -0.28 6.58 7.83
CA ILE A 63 -0.09 6.03 9.18
C ILE A 63 1.29 5.37 9.32
N ALA A 64 1.68 4.57 8.33
CA ALA A 64 3.01 3.95 8.27
C ALA A 64 4.14 4.99 8.25
N ALA A 65 4.01 6.08 7.50
CA ALA A 65 5.03 7.12 7.45
C ALA A 65 5.08 7.97 8.72
N LEU A 66 3.93 8.25 9.35
CA LEU A 66 3.87 8.96 10.64
C LEU A 66 4.36 8.13 11.82
N GLN A 67 4.46 6.80 11.65
CA GLN A 67 4.71 5.86 12.74
C GLN A 67 3.70 6.06 13.91
N ASP A 68 2.45 6.42 13.58
CA ASP A 68 1.41 6.70 14.58
C ASP A 68 0.62 5.43 14.93
N ARG A 69 1.02 4.79 16.03
CA ARG A 69 0.37 3.58 16.55
C ARG A 69 -1.08 3.81 16.98
N ASN A 70 -1.42 5.00 17.47
CA ASN A 70 -2.78 5.28 17.91
C ASN A 70 -3.73 5.33 16.70
N LEU A 71 -3.31 5.97 15.61
CA LEU A 71 -4.06 5.95 14.35
C LEU A 71 -4.15 4.54 13.76
N PHE A 72 -3.06 3.77 13.83
CA PHE A 72 -3.04 2.38 13.35
C PHE A 72 -4.05 1.48 14.09
N LEU A 73 -4.25 1.68 15.39
CA LEU A 73 -5.22 0.91 16.17
C LEU A 73 -6.66 1.40 15.98
N LYS A 74 -6.87 2.69 15.75
CA LYS A 74 -8.20 3.28 15.54
C LYS A 74 -8.74 3.00 14.13
N ASP A 75 -7.90 3.15 13.11
CA ASP A 75 -8.29 2.99 11.71
C ASP A 75 -8.14 1.53 11.25
N GLN A 76 -9.14 0.71 11.60
CA GLN A 76 -9.16 -0.72 11.29
C GLN A 76 -9.14 -1.02 9.78
N GLU A 77 -9.69 -0.12 8.96
CA GLU A 77 -9.73 -0.28 7.51
C GLU A 77 -8.33 -0.04 6.92
N ALA A 78 -7.68 1.05 7.29
CA ALA A 78 -6.31 1.33 6.91
C ALA A 78 -5.36 0.24 7.41
N LYS A 79 -5.51 -0.23 8.66
CA LYS A 79 -4.74 -1.36 9.19
C LYS A 79 -4.87 -2.61 8.34
N ARG A 80 -6.10 -3.04 8.02
CA ARG A 80 -6.34 -4.22 7.16
C ARG A 80 -5.72 -4.05 5.78
N SER A 81 -5.85 -2.87 5.18
CA SER A 81 -5.23 -2.56 3.89
C SER A 81 -3.70 -2.62 3.96
N LEU A 82 -3.11 -2.11 5.04
CA LEU A 82 -1.67 -2.12 5.25
C LEU A 82 -1.12 -3.54 5.36
N LEU A 83 -1.78 -4.40 6.15
CA LEU A 83 -1.37 -5.79 6.35
C LEU A 83 -1.51 -6.63 5.07
N ARG A 84 -2.63 -6.47 4.34
CA ARG A 84 -2.79 -7.10 3.02
C ARG A 84 -1.74 -6.62 2.02
N PHE A 85 -1.35 -5.35 2.10
CA PHE A 85 -0.30 -4.81 1.24
C PHE A 85 1.07 -5.37 1.63
N ARG A 86 1.38 -5.49 2.93
CA ARG A 86 2.58 -6.15 3.46
C ARG A 86 2.76 -7.55 2.90
N GLU A 87 1.71 -8.37 2.94
CA GLU A 87 1.74 -9.73 2.38
C GLU A 87 2.11 -9.74 0.90
N LYS A 88 1.57 -8.80 0.12
CA LYS A 88 1.87 -8.69 -1.33
C LYS A 88 3.31 -8.27 -1.60
N ILE A 89 3.85 -7.33 -0.82
CA ILE A 89 5.22 -6.83 -0.99
C ILE A 89 6.28 -7.68 -0.26
N THR A 90 5.89 -8.70 0.51
CA THR A 90 6.84 -9.56 1.23
C THR A 90 7.76 -10.32 0.28
N LEU A 91 7.28 -10.59 -0.94
CA LEU A 91 8.06 -11.24 -2.00
C LEU A 91 8.84 -10.24 -2.87
N GLU A 92 8.63 -8.93 -2.67
CA GLU A 92 9.30 -7.87 -3.41
C GLU A 92 10.67 -7.55 -2.80
N ASN A 93 11.73 -7.77 -3.57
CA ASN A 93 13.11 -7.55 -3.12
C ASN A 93 13.59 -6.09 -3.21
N SER A 94 12.69 -5.14 -3.49
CA SER A 94 13.03 -3.73 -3.60
C SER A 94 13.30 -3.07 -2.24
N GLU A 95 14.22 -2.10 -2.20
CA GLU A 95 14.50 -1.32 -0.98
C GLU A 95 13.27 -0.55 -0.47
N LYS A 96 12.39 -0.12 -1.40
CA LYS A 96 11.13 0.55 -1.05
C LYS A 96 10.20 -0.39 -0.28
N ALA A 97 10.05 -1.63 -0.76
CA ALA A 97 9.25 -2.66 -0.10
C ALA A 97 9.81 -3.01 1.28
N LYS A 98 11.13 -3.25 1.39
CA LYS A 98 11.79 -3.51 2.68
C LYS A 98 11.60 -2.38 3.68
N SER A 99 11.71 -1.12 3.23
CA SER A 99 11.48 0.06 4.06
C SER A 99 10.05 0.12 4.58
N LEU A 100 9.06 -0.14 3.71
CA LEU A 100 7.66 -0.19 4.11
C LEU A 100 7.39 -1.34 5.09
N ILE A 101 7.91 -2.54 4.83
CA ILE A 101 7.75 -3.68 5.75
C ILE A 101 8.29 -3.33 7.14
N ARG A 102 9.49 -2.74 7.22
CA ARG A 102 10.05 -2.29 8.51
C ARG A 102 9.16 -1.25 9.21
N ALA A 103 8.63 -0.30 8.46
CA ALA A 103 7.72 0.71 9.00
C ALA A 103 6.43 0.08 9.55
N ILE A 104 5.91 -0.96 8.91
CA ILE A 104 4.74 -1.72 9.37
C ILE A 104 5.09 -2.56 10.61
N ASP A 105 6.21 -3.29 10.57
CA ASP A 105 6.66 -4.11 11.69
C ASP A 105 6.87 -3.26 12.97
N ASN A 106 7.33 -2.01 12.82
CA ASN A 106 7.45 -1.07 13.93
C ASN A 106 6.10 -0.64 14.51
N LEU A 107 5.05 -0.54 13.69
CA LEU A 107 3.69 -0.24 14.17
C LEU A 107 3.03 -1.41 14.91
N GLU A 108 3.45 -2.64 14.59
CA GLU A 108 2.93 -3.86 15.20
C GLU A 108 3.58 -4.19 16.56
N ARG A 109 4.79 -3.71 16.82
CA ARG A 109 5.49 -3.80 18.13
C ARG A 109 4.84 -2.88 19.16
#